data_AF-A0A369J8M0-F1
#
_entry.id   AF-A0A369J8M0-F1
#
_cell.length_a   1.000
_cell.length_b   1.000
_cell.length_c   1.000
_cell.angle_alpha   90.00
_cell.angle_beta   90.00
_cell.angle_gamma   90.00
#
_symmetry.space_group_name_H-M   'P 1'
#
loop_
_entity.id
_entity.type
_entity.pdbx_description
1 polymer ?
#
loop_
_entity_poly.entity_id
_entity_poly.type
_entity_poly.pdbx_seq_one_letter_code
_entity_poly.pdbx_strand_id
1 'polypeptide(L)'
;MLHYFDAIKSRGSADGYNSESPERLHIDYAKDAYRASNKRDYIIQMTVWLGRQEAVVGFRAYLDWLSEQDEGSDTSSVDGGESDIDNEEMAPIAPQVTSNIKVTHLISKRPGIPHLDVASIVSDFSAPRFLQSLETFIRRAYPPPQNPLLPNAFDRFDLYKKLSIRLPDLSAAGRHNAWDRIRATPLVPGRTSLEGLRVAQVRAIFTLPNHLRAPLLANELAYIEWFNPLRAPDPDSGLHSVSRASQTRATAAAVIPLTDIKSSCHLIPKYGTHFRGGWTRDTALEECKTFVLNKYISIAAFYELQLHHL
;
A
#
# COMPACT_ATOMS: atom_id res chain seq x y z
N MET A 1 11.27 -49.71 -8.47
CA MET A 1 12.10 -49.00 -9.46
C MET A 1 11.76 -49.34 -10.93
N LEU A 2 10.97 -50.39 -11.24
CA LEU A 2 10.71 -50.81 -12.63
C LEU A 2 9.71 -49.94 -13.42
N HIS A 3 8.85 -49.16 -12.77
CA HIS A 3 7.72 -48.48 -13.42
C HIS A 3 8.06 -47.20 -14.20
N TYR A 4 9.33 -46.78 -14.25
CA TYR A 4 9.74 -45.51 -14.87
C TYR A 4 10.48 -45.67 -16.20
N PHE A 5 10.75 -46.90 -16.64
CA PHE A 5 11.64 -47.16 -17.79
C PHE A 5 11.11 -46.58 -19.11
N ASP A 6 9.81 -46.71 -19.36
CA ASP A 6 9.15 -46.19 -20.58
C ASP A 6 8.93 -44.67 -20.51
N ALA A 7 8.78 -44.10 -19.31
CA ALA A 7 8.71 -42.66 -19.10
C ALA A 7 10.06 -41.99 -19.40
N ILE A 8 11.17 -42.56 -18.88
CA ILE A 8 12.52 -42.07 -19.13
C ILE A 8 12.88 -42.18 -20.62
N LYS A 9 12.54 -43.30 -21.27
CA LYS A 9 12.74 -43.49 -22.73
C LYS A 9 11.95 -42.49 -23.60
N SER A 10 10.78 -42.03 -23.15
CA SER A 10 9.91 -41.17 -23.95
C SER A 10 10.01 -39.67 -23.64
N ARG A 11 10.59 -39.29 -22.49
CA ARG A 11 10.65 -37.89 -22.03
C ARG A 11 12.05 -37.41 -21.59
N GLY A 12 13.04 -38.30 -21.55
CA GLY A 12 14.41 -37.98 -21.14
C GLY A 12 14.68 -38.22 -19.66
N SER A 13 15.74 -37.59 -19.14
CA SER A 13 16.09 -37.66 -17.72
C SER A 13 14.96 -37.11 -16.84
N ALA A 14 14.78 -37.69 -15.65
CA ALA A 14 13.85 -37.19 -14.63
C ALA A 14 14.40 -35.96 -13.87
N ASP A 15 15.24 -35.16 -14.53
CA ASP A 15 15.78 -33.91 -14.04
C ASP A 15 14.63 -32.91 -13.77
N GLY A 16 14.71 -32.17 -12.67
CA GLY A 16 13.69 -31.23 -12.21
C GLY A 16 12.41 -31.82 -11.56
N TYR A 17 12.15 -33.13 -11.64
CA TYR A 17 10.94 -33.75 -11.05
C TYR A 17 11.18 -34.34 -9.66
N ASN A 18 11.46 -33.49 -8.67
CA ASN A 18 11.53 -33.92 -7.27
C ASN A 18 10.11 -34.21 -6.71
N SER A 19 9.83 -35.46 -6.33
CA SER A 19 8.57 -35.88 -5.70
C SER A 19 8.46 -35.51 -4.22
N GLU A 20 9.56 -35.19 -3.53
CA GLU A 20 9.56 -34.82 -2.12
C GLU A 20 8.74 -33.55 -1.84
N SER A 21 8.81 -32.55 -2.71
CA SER A 21 8.08 -31.28 -2.55
C SER A 21 6.56 -31.47 -2.53
N PRO A 22 5.92 -32.11 -3.54
CA PRO A 22 4.49 -32.41 -3.47
C PRO A 22 4.14 -33.45 -2.39
N GLU A 23 5.03 -34.39 -2.03
CA GLU A 23 4.76 -35.32 -0.92
C GLU A 23 4.76 -34.62 0.45
N ARG A 24 5.69 -33.70 0.72
CA ARG A 24 5.70 -32.88 1.95
C ARG A 24 4.43 -32.04 2.07
N LEU A 25 4.08 -31.30 1.01
CA LEU A 25 2.82 -30.54 0.95
C LEU A 25 1.58 -31.42 1.19
N HIS A 26 1.60 -32.67 0.71
CA HIS A 26 0.52 -33.64 0.94
C HIS A 26 0.54 -34.28 2.34
N ILE A 27 1.69 -34.32 3.03
CA ILE A 27 1.75 -34.66 4.46
C ILE A 27 1.08 -33.55 5.27
N ASP A 28 1.59 -32.32 5.13
CA ASP A 28 1.21 -31.19 5.98
C ASP A 28 -0.25 -30.76 5.75
N TYR A 29 -0.66 -30.59 4.48
CA TYR A 29 -1.99 -30.07 4.16
C TYR A 29 -3.09 -31.14 4.06
N ALA A 30 -2.75 -32.41 3.84
CA ALA A 30 -3.75 -33.48 3.71
C ALA A 30 -3.67 -34.53 4.82
N LYS A 31 -2.51 -35.20 5.02
CA LYS A 31 -2.40 -36.29 6.01
C LYS A 31 -2.63 -35.77 7.43
N ASP A 32 -1.99 -34.68 7.83
CA ASP A 32 -2.07 -34.17 9.21
C ASP A 32 -3.37 -33.40 9.51
N ALA A 33 -3.86 -32.60 8.56
CA ALA A 33 -5.20 -32.02 8.64
C ALA A 33 -6.30 -33.10 8.75
N TYR A 34 -6.18 -34.23 8.03
CA TYR A 34 -7.12 -35.34 8.13
C TYR A 34 -6.98 -36.13 9.44
N ARG A 35 -5.75 -36.32 9.95
CA ARG A 35 -5.48 -36.92 11.27
C ARG A 35 -6.09 -36.11 12.42
N ALA A 36 -6.10 -34.78 12.31
CA ALA A 36 -6.72 -33.88 13.28
C ALA A 36 -8.26 -33.82 13.19
N SER A 37 -8.86 -34.38 12.14
CA SER A 37 -10.32 -34.46 11.96
C SER A 37 -10.93 -35.69 12.66
N ASN A 38 -12.23 -35.63 12.98
CA ASN A 38 -12.99 -36.81 13.39
C ASN A 38 -13.41 -37.71 12.20
N LYS A 39 -12.89 -37.44 10.99
CA LYS A 39 -13.12 -38.16 9.72
C LYS A 39 -14.55 -38.11 9.17
N ARG A 40 -15.48 -37.43 9.84
CA ARG A 40 -16.83 -37.10 9.34
C ARG A 40 -16.83 -35.67 8.82
N ASP A 41 -17.39 -35.43 7.63
CA ASP A 41 -17.43 -34.10 6.99
C ASP A 41 -16.04 -33.44 6.93
N TYR A 42 -15.02 -34.28 6.74
CA TYR A 42 -13.62 -33.99 7.06
C TYR A 42 -13.03 -32.81 6.28
N ILE A 43 -13.53 -32.53 5.07
CA ILE A 43 -13.09 -31.39 4.25
C ILE A 43 -13.26 -30.08 5.02
N ILE A 44 -14.42 -29.88 5.67
CA ILE A 44 -14.72 -28.66 6.44
C ILE A 44 -13.78 -28.56 7.65
N GLN A 45 -13.53 -29.68 8.33
CA GLN A 45 -12.63 -29.74 9.49
C GLN A 45 -11.17 -29.51 9.10
N MET A 46 -10.73 -30.03 7.95
CA MET A 46 -9.40 -29.78 7.39
C MET A 46 -9.22 -28.31 7.02
N THR A 47 -10.18 -27.67 6.34
CA THR A 47 -10.11 -26.23 6.03
C THR A 47 -10.05 -25.38 7.32
N VAL A 48 -10.85 -25.70 8.34
CA VAL A 48 -10.80 -25.01 9.64
C VAL A 48 -9.50 -25.26 10.40
N TRP A 49 -8.92 -26.46 10.30
CA TRP A 49 -7.62 -26.77 10.91
C TRP A 49 -6.48 -26.03 10.21
N LEU A 50 -6.47 -26.00 8.87
CA LEU A 50 -5.48 -25.29 8.06
C LEU A 50 -5.50 -23.79 8.33
N GLY A 51 -6.67 -23.15 8.30
CA GLY A 51 -6.80 -21.73 8.63
C GLY A 51 -6.38 -21.39 10.08
N ARG A 52 -6.43 -22.37 11.00
CA ARG A 52 -5.86 -22.22 12.35
C ARG A 52 -4.33 -22.35 12.36
N GLN A 53 -3.74 -23.24 11.57
CA GLN A 53 -2.28 -23.31 11.43
C GLN A 53 -1.73 -22.03 10.77
N GLU A 54 -2.36 -21.55 9.70
CA GLU A 54 -2.02 -20.28 9.05
C GLU A 54 -2.09 -19.10 10.03
N ALA A 55 -3.16 -19.01 10.82
CA ALA A 55 -3.28 -17.98 11.85
C ALA A 55 -2.22 -18.08 12.96
N VAL A 56 -1.86 -19.29 13.39
CA VAL A 56 -0.80 -19.52 14.40
C VAL A 56 0.58 -19.20 13.83
N VAL A 57 0.86 -19.52 12.57
CA VAL A 57 2.12 -19.18 11.89
C VAL A 57 2.25 -17.67 11.72
N GLY A 58 1.21 -16.99 11.23
CA GLY A 58 1.20 -15.53 11.11
C GLY A 58 1.33 -14.82 12.46
N PHE A 59 0.70 -15.34 13.51
CA PHE A 59 0.82 -14.77 14.86
C PHE A 59 2.18 -15.06 15.53
N ARG A 60 2.84 -16.18 15.25
CA ARG A 60 4.23 -16.40 15.68
C ARG A 60 5.16 -15.39 15.03
N ALA A 61 5.10 -15.28 13.71
CA ALA A 61 5.97 -14.38 12.97
C ALA A 61 5.71 -12.89 13.31
N TYR A 62 4.53 -12.53 13.85
CA TYR A 62 4.30 -11.22 14.50
C TYR A 62 5.13 -11.03 15.79
N LEU A 63 5.18 -12.04 16.66
CA LEU A 63 5.96 -11.99 17.90
C LEU A 63 7.46 -11.95 17.61
N ASP A 64 7.91 -12.77 16.66
CA ASP A 64 9.30 -12.79 16.19
C ASP A 64 9.71 -11.39 15.69
N TRP A 65 8.88 -10.78 14.83
CA TRP A 65 9.05 -9.42 14.31
C TRP A 65 8.96 -8.31 15.38
N LEU A 66 8.18 -8.51 16.45
CA LEU A 66 8.18 -7.58 17.58
C LEU A 66 9.51 -7.61 18.34
N SER A 67 10.12 -8.80 18.55
CA SER A 67 11.45 -8.89 19.14
C SER A 67 12.54 -8.28 18.25
N GLU A 68 12.44 -8.42 16.92
CA GLU A 68 13.34 -7.76 15.95
C GLU A 68 13.34 -6.21 16.07
N GLN A 69 12.28 -5.60 16.63
CA GLN A 69 12.18 -4.15 16.81
C GLN A 69 12.81 -3.67 18.13
N ASP A 70 12.72 -4.45 19.19
CA ASP A 70 13.16 -4.06 20.55
C ASP A 70 14.69 -4.12 20.67
N GLU A 71 15.33 -5.15 20.09
CA GLU A 71 16.80 -5.25 20.01
C GLU A 71 17.44 -4.17 19.11
N GLY A 72 16.64 -3.51 18.27
CA GLY A 72 17.09 -2.41 17.39
C GLY A 72 17.46 -1.11 18.13
N SER A 73 17.21 -1.00 19.43
CA SER A 73 17.46 0.23 20.22
C SER A 73 18.82 0.28 20.91
N ASP A 74 19.47 -0.86 21.19
CA ASP A 74 20.69 -0.90 22.01
C ASP A 74 21.65 -2.03 21.59
N THR A 75 22.62 -1.70 20.72
CA THR A 75 24.06 -1.92 21.01
C THR A 75 24.95 -1.37 19.90
N SER A 76 26.15 -0.93 20.29
CA SER A 76 27.25 -0.63 19.36
C SER A 76 28.44 -1.55 19.62
N SER A 77 29.26 -1.75 18.57
CA SER A 77 30.64 -2.27 18.56
C SER A 77 30.92 -3.80 18.67
N VAL A 78 31.57 -4.32 17.60
CA VAL A 78 32.64 -5.37 17.58
C VAL A 78 32.23 -6.81 17.98
N ASP A 79 32.68 -7.91 17.37
CA ASP A 79 33.61 -8.23 16.25
C ASP A 79 32.87 -9.17 15.25
N GLY A 80 33.34 -9.65 14.09
CA GLY A 80 34.68 -9.96 13.61
C GLY A 80 34.74 -11.42 13.15
N GLY A 81 34.70 -11.71 11.85
CA GLY A 81 34.72 -13.09 11.33
C GLY A 81 34.47 -13.21 9.82
N GLU A 82 35.52 -13.50 9.06
CA GLU A 82 35.47 -13.72 7.61
C GLU A 82 35.16 -15.20 7.26
N SER A 83 34.41 -15.45 6.19
CA SER A 83 34.59 -16.62 5.32
C SER A 83 33.84 -16.46 4.00
N ASP A 84 34.58 -16.42 2.89
CA ASP A 84 34.02 -16.40 1.54
C ASP A 84 33.61 -17.82 1.10
N ILE A 85 32.41 -17.97 0.54
CA ILE A 85 32.05 -19.05 -0.38
C ILE A 85 31.22 -18.45 -1.51
N ASP A 86 31.76 -18.46 -2.72
CA ASP A 86 31.07 -18.01 -3.93
C ASP A 86 29.82 -18.86 -4.21
N ASN A 87 28.72 -18.21 -4.60
CA ASN A 87 27.58 -18.91 -5.20
C ASN A 87 26.88 -18.00 -6.23
N GLU A 88 27.18 -18.20 -7.52
CA GLU A 88 26.59 -17.43 -8.63
C GLU A 88 25.12 -17.82 -8.89
N GLU A 89 24.19 -17.42 -8.02
CA GLU A 89 22.76 -17.51 -8.35
C GLU A 89 22.29 -16.30 -9.18
N MET A 90 21.61 -16.62 -10.30
CA MET A 90 21.28 -15.70 -11.37
C MET A 90 20.21 -14.68 -10.97
N ALA A 91 20.64 -13.46 -10.64
CA ALA A 91 19.78 -12.38 -10.17
C ALA A 91 18.64 -12.03 -11.16
N PRO A 92 17.38 -11.86 -10.68
CA PRO A 92 16.27 -11.49 -11.54
C PRO A 92 16.46 -10.06 -12.09
N ILE A 93 16.26 -9.90 -13.41
CA ILE A 93 16.57 -8.67 -14.15
C ILE A 93 15.88 -7.44 -13.53
N ALA A 94 16.67 -6.61 -12.85
CA ALA A 94 16.18 -5.37 -12.25
C ALA A 94 15.73 -4.37 -13.34
N PRO A 95 14.53 -3.78 -13.24
CA PRO A 95 14.05 -2.82 -14.23
C PRO A 95 14.83 -1.50 -14.11
N GLN A 96 15.77 -1.28 -15.05
CA GLN A 96 16.64 -0.11 -15.18
C GLN A 96 15.92 1.22 -14.83
N VAL A 97 16.49 1.93 -13.85
CA VAL A 97 15.90 3.06 -13.12
C VAL A 97 16.37 4.38 -13.71
N THR A 98 15.44 5.24 -14.14
CA THR A 98 15.73 6.59 -14.65
C THR A 98 14.64 7.60 -14.23
N SER A 99 14.41 7.73 -12.91
CA SER A 99 13.59 8.78 -12.30
C SER A 99 13.97 8.93 -10.83
N ASN A 100 14.12 10.16 -10.31
CA ASN A 100 14.62 10.44 -8.95
C ASN A 100 13.60 10.16 -7.81
N ILE A 101 12.68 9.24 -8.05
CA ILE A 101 11.76 8.73 -7.04
C ILE A 101 12.52 7.70 -6.20
N LYS A 102 12.35 7.71 -4.86
CA LYS A 102 12.86 6.61 -4.02
C LYS A 102 12.30 5.28 -4.55
N VAL A 103 13.12 4.22 -4.52
CA VAL A 103 12.83 2.85 -5.05
C VAL A 103 11.48 2.28 -4.56
N THR A 104 10.94 2.82 -3.47
CA THR A 104 9.62 2.50 -2.94
C THR A 104 8.43 2.98 -3.78
N HIS A 105 8.55 3.84 -4.80
CA HIS A 105 7.37 4.39 -5.50
C HIS A 105 7.49 4.30 -7.03
N LEU A 106 6.52 3.67 -7.70
CA LEU A 106 6.52 3.43 -9.15
C LEU A 106 5.24 3.87 -9.87
N ILE A 107 5.36 4.80 -10.81
CA ILE A 107 4.35 5.11 -11.83
C ILE A 107 4.72 4.46 -13.18
N SER A 108 3.79 4.44 -14.15
CA SER A 108 4.09 3.92 -15.49
C SER A 108 5.04 4.85 -16.26
N LYS A 109 6.03 4.29 -16.99
CA LYS A 109 7.02 5.07 -17.79
C LYS A 109 6.40 5.98 -18.87
N ARG A 110 5.11 5.82 -19.19
CA ARG A 110 4.31 6.73 -20.01
C ARG A 110 3.05 7.12 -19.22
N PRO A 111 2.53 8.36 -19.38
CA PRO A 111 1.23 8.73 -18.81
C PRO A 111 0.12 7.86 -19.39
N GLY A 112 -0.93 7.66 -18.61
CA GLY A 112 -2.12 6.91 -19.01
C GLY A 112 -3.12 7.74 -19.81
N ILE A 113 -3.05 9.08 -19.66
CA ILE A 113 -3.80 10.11 -20.38
C ILE A 113 -2.86 11.33 -20.50
N PRO A 114 -2.16 11.53 -21.63
CA PRO A 114 -1.29 12.68 -21.82
C PRO A 114 -2.08 13.97 -22.10
N HIS A 115 -1.45 15.11 -21.80
CA HIS A 115 -1.83 16.45 -22.25
C HIS A 115 -3.29 16.87 -21.96
N LEU A 116 -3.84 16.47 -20.81
CA LEU A 116 -5.17 16.83 -20.37
C LEU A 116 -5.20 18.28 -19.87
N ASP A 117 -6.27 19.05 -20.14
CA ASP A 117 -6.43 20.39 -19.58
C ASP A 117 -7.05 20.38 -18.17
N VAL A 118 -6.89 21.53 -17.50
CA VAL A 118 -7.49 21.81 -16.20
C VAL A 118 -9.01 21.63 -16.21
N ALA A 119 -9.70 21.86 -17.34
CA ALA A 119 -11.14 21.71 -17.44
C ALA A 119 -11.58 20.24 -17.32
N SER A 120 -11.02 19.34 -18.14
CA SER A 120 -11.24 17.89 -18.01
C SER A 120 -10.75 17.33 -16.67
N ILE A 121 -9.67 17.87 -16.09
CA ILE A 121 -9.24 17.48 -14.75
C ILE A 121 -10.30 17.84 -13.69
N VAL A 122 -10.89 19.04 -13.77
CA VAL A 122 -11.96 19.48 -12.87
C VAL A 122 -13.21 18.61 -13.00
N SER A 123 -13.68 18.31 -14.23
CA SER A 123 -14.87 17.50 -14.45
C SER A 123 -14.63 16.01 -14.21
N ASP A 124 -13.77 15.39 -15.01
CA ASP A 124 -13.71 13.93 -15.19
C ASP A 124 -13.07 13.25 -13.98
N PHE A 125 -12.19 13.98 -13.28
CA PHE A 125 -11.57 13.55 -12.03
C PHE A 125 -12.22 14.18 -10.80
N SER A 126 -13.29 14.98 -10.94
CA SER A 126 -13.95 15.67 -9.81
C SER A 126 -12.93 16.45 -8.94
N ALA A 127 -12.12 17.31 -9.58
CA ALA A 127 -10.98 17.99 -8.96
C ALA A 127 -11.13 19.53 -8.92
N PRO A 128 -12.19 20.09 -8.31
CA PRO A 128 -12.57 21.50 -8.45
C PRO A 128 -11.55 22.52 -7.91
N ARG A 129 -10.57 22.10 -7.08
CA ARG A 129 -9.49 22.96 -6.59
C ARG A 129 -8.12 22.67 -7.19
N PHE A 130 -8.03 21.86 -8.26
CA PHE A 130 -6.76 21.42 -8.85
C PHE A 130 -5.74 22.55 -9.01
N LEU A 131 -6.11 23.62 -9.73
CA LEU A 131 -5.23 24.77 -9.99
C LEU A 131 -4.90 25.54 -8.71
N GLN A 132 -5.89 25.83 -7.84
CA GLN A 132 -5.68 26.52 -6.56
C GLN A 132 -4.71 25.76 -5.65
N SER A 133 -4.86 24.44 -5.55
CA SER A 133 -4.00 23.58 -4.74
C SER A 133 -2.59 23.46 -5.35
N LEU A 134 -2.44 23.45 -6.68
CA LEU A 134 -1.14 23.47 -7.37
C LEU A 134 -0.42 24.83 -7.18
N GLU A 135 -1.14 25.95 -7.31
CA GLU A 135 -0.61 27.29 -7.04
C GLU A 135 -0.13 27.40 -5.59
N THR A 136 -0.93 26.90 -4.63
CA THR A 136 -0.57 26.85 -3.20
C THR A 136 0.68 26.00 -2.96
N PHE A 137 0.82 24.87 -3.66
CA PHE A 137 2.01 24.01 -3.58
C PHE A 137 3.27 24.73 -4.07
N ILE A 138 3.22 25.37 -5.25
CA ILE A 138 4.36 26.09 -5.82
C ILE A 138 4.75 27.31 -4.96
N ARG A 139 3.78 28.11 -4.51
CA ARG A 139 4.02 29.26 -3.61
C ARG A 139 4.58 28.85 -2.24
N ARG A 140 4.31 27.63 -1.77
CA ARG A 140 4.88 27.10 -0.52
C ARG A 140 6.36 26.73 -0.67
N ALA A 141 6.79 26.30 -1.86
CA ALA A 141 8.20 26.03 -2.15
C ALA A 141 9.00 27.30 -2.45
N TYR A 142 8.35 28.33 -3.03
CA TYR A 142 8.96 29.61 -3.41
C TYR A 142 8.22 30.80 -2.75
N PRO A 143 8.50 31.11 -1.47
CA PRO A 143 7.91 32.25 -0.79
C PRO A 143 8.47 33.60 -1.30
N PRO A 144 7.75 34.73 -1.11
CA PRO A 144 8.26 36.06 -1.42
C PRO A 144 9.62 36.33 -0.76
N PRO A 145 10.58 37.00 -1.45
CA PRO A 145 10.44 37.75 -2.70
C PRO A 145 10.54 36.91 -3.98
N GLN A 146 10.63 35.58 -3.90
CA GLN A 146 10.72 34.73 -5.09
C GLN A 146 9.38 34.74 -5.85
N ASN A 147 9.43 34.90 -7.18
CA ASN A 147 8.26 34.94 -8.04
C ASN A 147 8.29 33.75 -9.02
N PRO A 148 7.82 32.55 -8.60
CA PRO A 148 7.81 31.37 -9.45
C PRO A 148 6.79 31.51 -10.59
N LEU A 149 6.96 30.71 -11.66
CA LEU A 149 5.89 30.51 -12.64
C LEU A 149 4.73 29.75 -11.99
N LEU A 150 3.50 30.17 -12.29
CA LEU A 150 2.27 29.68 -11.68
C LEU A 150 1.40 28.99 -12.74
N PRO A 151 0.58 27.98 -12.34
CA PRO A 151 -0.25 27.25 -13.29
C PRO A 151 -1.38 28.10 -13.86
N ASN A 152 -1.70 27.88 -15.12
CA ASN A 152 -2.76 28.55 -15.87
C ASN A 152 -3.84 27.53 -16.30
N ALA A 153 -5.06 28.00 -16.57
CA ALA A 153 -6.17 27.15 -17.01
C ALA A 153 -5.91 26.47 -18.38
N PHE A 154 -5.01 27.02 -19.18
CA PHE A 154 -4.59 26.50 -20.49
C PHE A 154 -3.51 25.40 -20.40
N ASP A 155 -2.92 25.17 -19.22
CA ASP A 155 -1.85 24.20 -19.04
C ASP A 155 -2.32 22.76 -19.27
N ARG A 156 -1.37 21.95 -19.74
CA ARG A 156 -1.58 20.57 -20.18
C ARG A 156 -0.78 19.63 -19.29
N PHE A 157 -1.48 18.72 -18.61
CA PHE A 157 -0.91 17.82 -17.60
C PHE A 157 -0.96 16.37 -18.08
N ASP A 158 0.11 15.64 -17.80
CA ASP A 158 0.24 14.22 -18.13
C ASP A 158 -0.23 13.39 -16.94
N LEU A 159 -1.39 12.73 -17.06
CA LEU A 159 -2.03 11.99 -15.97
C LEU A 159 -1.72 10.49 -15.99
N TYR A 160 -1.54 9.91 -14.81
CA TYR A 160 -1.19 8.50 -14.62
C TYR A 160 -2.34 7.74 -13.98
N LYS A 161 -2.72 6.62 -14.60
CA LYS A 161 -3.81 5.75 -14.13
C LYS A 161 -3.49 5.08 -12.79
N LYS A 162 -2.20 4.88 -12.46
CA LYS A 162 -1.77 4.07 -11.32
C LYS A 162 -0.39 4.47 -10.76
N LEU A 163 -0.25 4.39 -9.43
CA LEU A 163 0.99 4.43 -8.65
C LEU A 163 1.06 3.12 -7.84
N SER A 164 2.18 2.40 -7.87
CA SER A 164 2.50 1.31 -6.93
C SER A 164 3.44 1.83 -5.86
N ILE A 165 3.31 1.38 -4.61
CA ILE A 165 4.23 1.73 -3.51
C ILE A 165 4.72 0.45 -2.86
N ARG A 166 6.03 0.32 -2.63
CA ARG A 166 6.65 -0.84 -2.00
C ARG A 166 6.41 -0.78 -0.50
N LEU A 167 5.70 -1.77 0.03
CA LEU A 167 5.57 -1.98 1.47
C LEU A 167 6.92 -2.42 2.08
N PRO A 168 7.14 -2.19 3.39
CA PRO A 168 8.21 -2.87 4.11
C PRO A 168 8.07 -4.40 3.98
N ASP A 169 9.18 -5.11 3.94
CA ASP A 169 9.19 -6.57 3.90
C ASP A 169 8.92 -7.08 5.32
N LEU A 170 7.67 -7.45 5.60
CA LEU A 170 7.23 -7.90 6.91
C LEU A 170 7.45 -9.43 6.98
N SER A 171 8.44 -9.85 7.77
CA SER A 171 8.69 -11.26 8.13
C SER A 171 7.37 -11.96 8.55
N ALA A 172 6.59 -11.26 9.37
CA ALA A 172 5.26 -11.60 9.85
C ALA A 172 4.15 -11.82 8.77
N ALA A 173 4.37 -11.39 7.52
CA ALA A 173 3.42 -11.55 6.41
C ALA A 173 3.93 -12.49 5.30
N GLY A 174 5.19 -12.94 5.38
CA GLY A 174 5.90 -13.60 4.29
C GLY A 174 6.19 -12.67 3.11
N ARG A 175 7.03 -13.11 2.15
CA ARG A 175 7.46 -12.34 0.96
C ARG A 175 6.35 -12.18 -0.10
N HIS A 176 5.13 -11.84 0.29
CA HIS A 176 3.97 -11.74 -0.57
C HIS A 176 3.89 -10.39 -1.29
N ASN A 177 4.53 -10.33 -2.47
CA ASN A 177 4.29 -9.34 -3.53
C ASN A 177 4.16 -7.88 -3.02
N ALA A 178 5.27 -7.34 -2.50
CA ALA A 178 5.37 -6.06 -1.79
C ALA A 178 5.08 -4.79 -2.63
N TRP A 179 3.89 -4.64 -3.20
CA TRP A 179 3.46 -3.47 -3.98
C TRP A 179 1.99 -3.09 -3.76
N ASP A 180 1.77 -2.18 -2.81
CA ASP A 180 0.50 -1.54 -2.48
C ASP A 180 0.16 -0.38 -3.46
N ARG A 181 -1.00 0.28 -3.31
CA ARG A 181 -1.58 1.16 -4.33
C ARG A 181 -2.35 2.38 -3.80
N ILE A 182 -1.67 3.53 -3.69
CA ILE A 182 -2.15 4.70 -2.93
C ILE A 182 -1.64 6.04 -3.43
N ARG A 183 -2.22 7.12 -2.88
CA ARG A 183 -1.76 8.52 -2.96
C ARG A 183 -2.25 9.30 -1.68
N ALA A 184 -1.49 10.20 -1.02
CA ALA A 184 -1.76 10.74 0.35
C ALA A 184 -0.89 11.96 0.78
N THR A 185 -0.86 12.38 2.08
CA THR A 185 0.11 13.33 2.72
C THR A 185 -0.13 13.54 4.25
N PRO A 186 0.70 14.33 4.98
CA PRO A 186 0.41 14.98 6.28
C PRO A 186 0.19 16.53 6.09
N LEU A 187 0.26 17.51 7.03
CA LEU A 187 0.65 17.65 8.46
C LEU A 187 0.06 18.96 9.06
N VAL A 188 -0.36 18.97 10.34
CA VAL A 188 -0.35 20.05 11.38
C VAL A 188 -0.55 19.30 12.72
N PRO A 189 0.17 19.60 13.82
CA PRO A 189 0.24 18.69 14.97
C PRO A 189 -1.03 18.63 15.83
N GLY A 190 -1.34 17.42 16.31
CA GLY A 190 -2.32 17.13 17.35
C GLY A 190 -2.16 15.69 17.80
N ARG A 191 -1.88 15.45 19.08
CA ARG A 191 -1.62 14.11 19.62
C ARG A 191 -2.92 13.32 19.83
N THR A 192 -3.12 12.33 18.97
CA THR A 192 -3.85 11.09 19.28
C THR A 192 -3.30 9.99 18.37
N SER A 193 -2.97 8.84 18.97
CA SER A 193 -2.74 7.51 18.37
C SER A 193 -2.88 7.41 16.85
N LEU A 194 -1.81 6.96 16.17
CA LEU A 194 -1.44 7.16 14.76
C LEU A 194 -0.77 8.52 14.47
N GLU A 195 0.31 8.85 15.20
CA GLU A 195 1.01 10.14 15.05
C GLU A 195 1.50 10.40 13.60
N GLY A 196 1.10 11.56 13.04
CA GLY A 196 1.57 12.05 11.75
C GLY A 196 0.82 11.58 10.49
N LEU A 197 0.02 10.50 10.57
CA LEU A 197 -0.71 9.96 9.41
C LEU A 197 -2.12 10.55 9.27
N ARG A 198 -2.58 10.74 8.02
CA ARG A 198 -3.93 11.23 7.72
C ARG A 198 -4.48 10.63 6.42
N VAL A 199 -5.74 10.21 6.48
CA VAL A 199 -6.46 9.61 5.34
C VAL A 199 -6.83 10.67 4.30
N ALA A 200 -6.63 10.35 3.02
CA ALA A 200 -7.02 11.15 1.88
C ALA A 200 -7.65 10.28 0.79
N GLN A 201 -8.71 10.78 0.14
CA GLN A 201 -9.16 10.30 -1.16
C GLN A 201 -8.29 10.95 -2.23
N VAL A 202 -8.22 10.39 -3.43
CA VAL A 202 -7.40 10.97 -4.49
C VAL A 202 -8.04 10.91 -5.85
N ARG A 203 -7.93 12.03 -6.57
CA ARG A 203 -8.48 12.18 -7.91
C ARG A 203 -7.43 11.91 -8.98
N ALA A 204 -6.36 12.70 -9.02
CA ALA A 204 -5.32 12.63 -10.06
C ALA A 204 -3.95 12.18 -9.53
N ILE A 205 -3.18 11.50 -10.39
CA ILE A 205 -1.70 11.51 -10.39
C ILE A 205 -1.31 12.23 -11.66
N PHE A 206 -0.35 13.14 -11.59
CA PHE A 206 0.15 13.86 -12.75
C PHE A 206 1.64 14.15 -12.62
N THR A 207 2.30 14.49 -13.73
CA THR A 207 3.62 15.12 -13.69
C THR A 207 3.52 16.61 -13.98
N LEU A 208 4.38 17.38 -13.30
CA LEU A 208 4.46 18.82 -13.46
C LEU A 208 4.94 19.18 -14.89
N PRO A 209 4.24 20.07 -15.62
CA PRO A 209 4.63 20.50 -16.97
C PRO A 209 6.03 21.11 -16.98
N ASN A 210 6.80 20.86 -18.06
CA ASN A 210 8.22 21.23 -18.15
C ASN A 210 8.52 22.70 -17.80
N HIS A 211 7.63 23.63 -18.13
CA HIS A 211 7.82 25.06 -17.90
C HIS A 211 7.54 25.51 -16.45
N LEU A 212 6.87 24.68 -15.62
CA LEU A 212 6.67 24.94 -14.18
C LEU A 212 7.74 24.26 -13.31
N ARG A 213 8.60 23.40 -13.89
CA ARG A 213 9.62 22.65 -13.14
C ARG A 213 10.68 23.58 -12.57
N ALA A 214 10.93 23.44 -11.27
CA ALA A 214 11.91 24.23 -10.55
C ALA A 214 12.56 23.36 -9.44
N PRO A 215 13.82 23.64 -9.03
CA PRO A 215 14.63 22.71 -8.20
C PRO A 215 14.06 22.30 -6.83
N LEU A 216 13.08 23.03 -6.29
CA LEU A 216 12.45 22.74 -4.98
C LEU A 216 11.11 22.00 -5.12
N LEU A 217 10.68 21.66 -6.34
CA LEU A 217 9.42 20.95 -6.61
C LEU A 217 9.68 19.49 -6.95
N ALA A 218 8.84 18.59 -6.40
CA ALA A 218 8.69 17.26 -6.95
C ALA A 218 8.02 17.34 -8.34
N ASN A 219 8.49 16.53 -9.29
CA ASN A 219 7.89 16.47 -10.63
C ASN A 219 6.64 15.59 -10.64
N GLU A 220 6.70 14.46 -9.94
CA GLU A 220 5.61 13.50 -9.80
C GLU A 220 4.71 13.90 -8.63
N LEU A 221 3.44 14.23 -8.94
CA LEU A 221 2.49 14.79 -8.00
C LEU A 221 1.15 14.04 -7.98
N ALA A 222 0.39 14.20 -6.91
CA ALA A 222 -1.03 13.86 -6.86
C ALA A 222 -1.88 15.06 -6.41
N TYR A 223 -3.14 15.09 -6.86
CA TYR A 223 -4.16 15.99 -6.29
C TYR A 223 -5.13 15.17 -5.44
N ILE A 224 -5.11 15.45 -4.14
CA ILE A 224 -5.82 14.71 -3.08
C ILE A 224 -7.00 15.53 -2.53
N GLU A 225 -8.01 14.82 -2.03
CA GLU A 225 -9.06 15.36 -1.17
C GLU A 225 -8.97 14.74 0.22
N TRP A 226 -9.08 15.58 1.25
CA TRP A 226 -8.83 15.17 2.62
C TRP A 226 -10.04 14.56 3.31
N PHE A 227 -9.78 13.59 4.18
CA PHE A 227 -10.67 13.32 5.31
C PHE A 227 -10.24 14.16 6.53
N ASN A 228 -11.13 14.34 7.49
CA ASN A 228 -10.77 14.87 8.81
C ASN A 228 -9.78 13.92 9.51
N PRO A 229 -9.00 14.40 10.49
CA PRO A 229 -8.13 13.52 11.29
C PRO A 229 -8.87 12.31 11.85
N LEU A 230 -8.15 11.21 12.04
CA LEU A 230 -8.68 10.01 12.66
C LEU A 230 -9.11 10.34 14.09
N ARG A 231 -10.32 9.91 14.47
CA ARG A 231 -10.78 9.99 15.86
C ARG A 231 -10.10 8.90 16.68
N ALA A 232 -10.20 8.99 18.00
CA ALA A 232 -9.83 7.91 18.92
C ALA A 232 -10.43 6.55 18.48
N PRO A 233 -9.76 5.42 18.79
CA PRO A 233 -10.30 4.10 18.50
C PRO A 233 -11.62 3.88 19.25
N ASP A 234 -12.52 3.17 18.60
CA ASP A 234 -13.69 2.57 19.21
C ASP A 234 -13.24 1.51 20.25
N PRO A 235 -13.70 1.55 21.52
CA PRO A 235 -13.14 0.69 22.59
C PRO A 235 -13.27 -0.82 22.34
N ASP A 236 -14.40 -1.25 21.77
CA ASP A 236 -14.72 -2.67 21.60
C ASP A 236 -14.06 -3.26 20.35
N SER A 237 -13.98 -2.49 19.26
CA SER A 237 -13.39 -2.95 17.99
C SER A 237 -11.93 -2.52 17.77
N GLY A 238 -11.41 -1.57 18.54
CA GLY A 238 -10.07 -1.00 18.36
C GLY A 238 -9.89 -0.27 17.02
N LEU A 239 -10.99 0.16 16.37
CA LEU A 239 -10.98 0.72 15.02
C LEU A 239 -11.18 2.24 15.02
N HIS A 240 -10.40 2.93 14.17
CA HIS A 240 -10.46 4.38 14.05
C HIS A 240 -11.60 4.83 13.15
N SER A 241 -12.42 5.77 13.64
CA SER A 241 -13.47 6.38 12.83
C SER A 241 -13.00 7.68 12.17
N VAL A 242 -13.42 7.88 10.93
CA VAL A 242 -13.00 9.00 10.08
C VAL A 242 -14.22 9.60 9.37
N SER A 243 -14.11 10.85 8.91
CA SER A 243 -15.21 11.56 8.22
C SER A 243 -14.64 12.46 7.13
N ARG A 244 -15.37 12.68 6.03
CA ARG A 244 -14.86 13.50 4.92
C ARG A 244 -14.68 14.96 5.36
N ALA A 245 -13.62 15.63 4.90
CA ALA A 245 -13.45 17.06 5.19
C ALA A 245 -14.55 17.88 4.49
N SER A 246 -14.98 18.98 5.10
CA SER A 246 -16.02 19.83 4.51
C SER A 246 -15.48 20.52 3.26
N GLN A 247 -16.06 20.21 2.10
CA GLN A 247 -15.67 20.75 0.78
C GLN A 247 -15.72 22.29 0.69
N THR A 248 -16.33 23.00 1.65
CA THR A 248 -16.34 24.47 1.69
C THR A 248 -15.00 25.07 2.17
N ARG A 249 -14.15 24.29 2.88
CA ARG A 249 -12.87 24.78 3.41
C ARG A 249 -11.75 24.62 2.38
N ALA A 250 -10.86 25.62 2.29
CA ALA A 250 -9.68 25.56 1.41
C ALA A 250 -8.75 24.37 1.74
N THR A 251 -8.69 23.97 3.01
CA THR A 251 -7.91 22.82 3.51
C THR A 251 -8.54 21.45 3.20
N ALA A 252 -9.60 21.39 2.36
CA ALA A 252 -10.22 20.14 1.94
C ALA A 252 -9.48 19.42 0.80
N ALA A 253 -8.54 20.08 0.09
CA ALA A 253 -7.76 19.46 -0.98
C ALA A 253 -6.31 19.99 -1.04
N ALA A 254 -5.40 19.22 -1.65
CA ALA A 254 -3.98 19.61 -1.79
C ALA A 254 -3.33 19.00 -3.05
N VAL A 255 -2.25 19.62 -3.52
CA VAL A 255 -1.31 19.07 -4.53
C VAL A 255 0.02 18.80 -3.85
N ILE A 256 0.57 17.61 -4.05
CA ILE A 256 1.60 17.03 -3.17
C ILE A 256 2.56 16.07 -3.91
N PRO A 257 3.77 15.81 -3.40
CA PRO A 257 4.72 14.84 -3.96
C PRO A 257 4.24 13.39 -3.87
N LEU A 258 4.54 12.56 -4.89
CA LEU A 258 4.23 11.13 -4.81
C LEU A 258 4.97 10.38 -3.69
N THR A 259 6.06 10.94 -3.15
CA THR A 259 6.86 10.36 -2.05
C THR A 259 6.24 10.48 -0.66
N ASP A 260 5.25 11.36 -0.49
CA ASP A 260 4.69 11.71 0.82
C ASP A 260 3.58 10.74 1.24
N ILE A 261 3.58 9.57 0.61
CA ILE A 261 2.47 8.64 0.50
C ILE A 261 2.96 7.32 1.10
N LYS A 262 2.11 6.69 1.91
CA LYS A 262 2.49 5.51 2.72
C LYS A 262 1.80 4.24 2.20
N SER A 263 0.63 3.91 2.75
CA SER A 263 -0.08 2.65 2.50
C SER A 263 -1.60 2.84 2.35
N SER A 264 -2.26 1.87 1.71
CA SER A 264 -3.66 1.96 1.33
C SER A 264 -4.54 1.68 2.53
N CYS A 265 -5.53 2.54 2.71
CA CYS A 265 -6.50 2.44 3.77
C CYS A 265 -7.82 1.97 3.19
N HIS A 266 -8.25 0.77 3.60
CA HIS A 266 -9.60 0.32 3.30
C HIS A 266 -10.60 1.00 4.24
N LEU A 267 -11.52 1.80 3.68
CA LEU A 267 -12.55 2.50 4.44
C LEU A 267 -13.88 1.76 4.37
N ILE A 268 -14.38 1.30 5.53
CA ILE A 268 -15.72 0.71 5.66
C ILE A 268 -16.72 1.85 5.90
N PRO A 269 -17.76 2.05 5.07
CA PRO A 269 -18.80 3.05 5.32
C PRO A 269 -19.58 2.76 6.63
N LYS A 270 -19.81 3.77 7.48
CA LYS A 270 -20.80 3.65 8.57
C LYS A 270 -22.18 3.98 8.00
N TYR A 271 -23.01 2.95 7.79
CA TYR A 271 -24.35 3.06 7.16
C TYR A 271 -25.40 3.80 8.01
N GLY A 272 -25.17 3.94 9.32
CA GLY A 272 -26.09 4.61 10.25
C GLY A 272 -27.40 3.85 10.47
N THR A 273 -28.42 4.53 10.97
CA THR A 273 -29.77 3.97 11.21
C THR A 273 -30.65 3.89 9.97
N HIS A 274 -30.30 4.64 8.90
CA HIS A 274 -31.09 4.72 7.67
C HIS A 274 -30.18 4.62 6.44
N PHE A 275 -29.87 3.39 6.04
CA PHE A 275 -29.23 3.14 4.76
C PHE A 275 -30.17 3.52 3.61
N ARG A 276 -29.75 4.51 2.80
CA ARG A 276 -30.39 4.79 1.52
C ARG A 276 -29.71 3.92 0.47
N GLY A 277 -30.42 2.91 -0.02
CA GLY A 277 -29.92 2.04 -1.09
C GLY A 277 -29.61 2.85 -2.36
N GLY A 278 -28.49 2.53 -3.01
CA GLY A 278 -28.00 3.24 -4.20
C GLY A 278 -26.48 3.31 -4.30
N TRP A 279 -25.76 3.19 -3.17
CA TRP A 279 -24.30 3.25 -3.13
C TRP A 279 -23.66 2.18 -4.00
N THR A 280 -22.86 2.61 -4.97
CA THR A 280 -21.97 1.74 -5.75
C THR A 280 -20.54 1.83 -5.19
N ARG A 281 -19.65 0.92 -5.62
CA ARG A 281 -18.21 1.04 -5.32
C ARG A 281 -17.61 2.40 -5.72
N ASP A 282 -18.19 3.03 -6.74
CA ASP A 282 -17.71 4.26 -7.36
C ASP A 282 -18.32 5.52 -6.70
N THR A 283 -19.48 5.41 -6.03
CA THR A 283 -20.14 6.54 -5.34
C THR A 283 -20.08 6.50 -3.81
N ALA A 284 -19.79 5.35 -3.18
CA ALA A 284 -19.81 5.20 -1.72
C ALA A 284 -18.86 6.15 -0.97
N LEU A 285 -17.72 6.53 -1.55
CA LEU A 285 -16.79 7.52 -0.98
C LEU A 285 -17.30 8.97 -1.09
N GLU A 286 -18.21 9.25 -2.02
CA GLU A 286 -18.82 10.57 -2.19
C GLU A 286 -20.01 10.76 -1.25
N GLU A 287 -20.90 9.76 -1.21
CA GLU A 287 -22.19 9.83 -0.53
C GLU A 287 -22.11 9.58 0.98
N CYS A 288 -21.19 8.70 1.42
CA CYS A 288 -21.04 8.40 2.84
C CYS A 288 -20.23 9.49 3.56
N LYS A 289 -20.71 9.92 4.73
CA LYS A 289 -20.11 11.01 5.51
C LYS A 289 -19.04 10.55 6.49
N THR A 290 -19.09 9.27 6.88
CA THR A 290 -18.37 8.70 8.03
C THR A 290 -17.98 7.26 7.76
N PHE A 291 -16.72 6.92 8.00
CA PHE A 291 -16.14 5.61 7.71
C PHE A 291 -15.37 5.07 8.92
N VAL A 292 -14.96 3.81 8.82
CA VAL A 292 -14.02 3.15 9.71
C VAL A 292 -12.79 2.75 8.92
N LEU A 293 -11.61 3.05 9.45
CA LEU A 293 -10.34 2.57 8.92
C LEU A 293 -10.20 1.08 9.25
N ASN A 294 -10.26 0.20 8.26
CA ASN A 294 -10.14 -1.24 8.45
C ASN A 294 -8.67 -1.66 8.51
N LYS A 295 -8.10 -1.75 9.72
CA LYS A 295 -6.76 -2.31 9.93
C LYS A 295 -6.68 -3.82 9.68
N TYR A 296 -7.81 -4.52 9.65
CA TYR A 296 -7.87 -5.98 9.43
C TYR A 296 -8.01 -6.39 7.95
N ILE A 297 -7.84 -5.47 6.99
CA ILE A 297 -7.95 -5.78 5.55
C ILE A 297 -6.80 -6.64 5.03
N SER A 298 -5.61 -6.51 5.63
CA SER A 298 -4.43 -7.31 5.31
C SER A 298 -3.52 -7.38 6.54
N ILE A 299 -2.67 -8.42 6.58
CA ILE A 299 -1.67 -8.61 7.64
C ILE A 299 -0.73 -7.39 7.73
N ALA A 300 -0.33 -6.82 6.59
CA ALA A 300 0.50 -5.62 6.55
C ALA A 300 -0.21 -4.38 7.11
N ALA A 301 -1.47 -4.12 6.73
CA ALA A 301 -2.24 -2.99 7.25
C ALA A 301 -2.54 -3.13 8.76
N PHE A 302 -2.59 -4.37 9.27
CA PHE A 302 -2.72 -4.62 10.70
C PHE A 302 -1.47 -4.21 11.47
N TYR A 303 -0.28 -4.66 11.05
CA TYR A 303 0.97 -4.30 11.73
C TYR A 303 1.35 -2.82 11.58
N GLU A 304 1.25 -2.24 10.39
CA GLU A 304 1.56 -0.81 10.19
C GLU A 304 0.70 0.11 11.07
N LEU A 305 -0.60 -0.17 11.18
CA LEU A 305 -1.48 0.64 12.01
C LEU A 305 -1.34 0.29 13.50
N GLN A 306 -0.92 -0.93 13.86
CA GLN A 306 -0.70 -1.28 15.26
C GLN A 306 0.60 -0.69 15.85
N LEU A 307 1.64 -0.49 15.03
CA LEU A 307 2.87 0.21 15.46
C LEU A 307 2.57 1.61 15.99
N HIS A 308 1.89 2.44 15.20
CA HIS A 308 1.65 3.84 15.55
C HIS A 308 0.56 4.03 16.63
N HIS A 309 0.06 2.94 17.25
CA HIS A 309 -0.84 3.01 18.40
C HIS A 309 -0.12 3.06 19.76
N LEU A 310 1.16 2.68 19.80
CA LEU A 310 2.05 2.79 20.96
C LEU A 310 2.75 4.16 20.98
#